data_AF-A0A0M3KAZ5-F1
#
_entry.id   AF-A0A0M3KAZ5-F1
#
_cell.length_a   1.000
_cell.length_b   1.000
_cell.length_c   1.000
_cell.angle_alpha   90.00
_cell.angle_beta   90.00
_cell.angle_gamma   90.00
#
_symmetry.space_group_name_H-M   'P 1'
#
loop_
_entity.id
_entity.type
_entity.pdbx_description
1 polymer ?
#
loop_
_entity_poly.entity_id
_entity_poly.type
_entity_poly.pdbx_seq_one_letter_code
_entity_poly.pdbx_strand_id
1 'polypeptide(L)'
;MRCPKMEQCSLNCMNKGLESALPCVIKHCNVHCFDGDCPQCASMAKRIFLHICRENDVPHLPMVMFNGTCLGLFDKVVRKYIDANKNND
;
A
#
# COMPACT_ATOMS: atom_id res chain seq x y z
N MET A 1 -18.01 -7.97 -1.70
CA MET A 1 -17.07 -6.90 -1.30
C MET A 1 -16.33 -6.48 -2.55
N ARG A 2 -16.47 -5.24 -2.98
CA ARG A 2 -15.88 -4.72 -4.22
C ARG A 2 -14.81 -3.69 -3.87
N CYS A 3 -13.82 -3.53 -4.74
CA CYS A 3 -12.78 -2.51 -4.63
C CYS A 3 -12.77 -1.68 -5.91
N PRO A 4 -13.78 -0.81 -6.11
CA PRO A 4 -14.10 -0.25 -7.42
C PRO A 4 -12.97 0.57 -8.05
N LYS A 5 -12.26 1.40 -7.27
CA LYS A 5 -11.13 2.18 -7.81
C LYS A 5 -9.96 1.27 -8.17
N MET A 6 -9.68 0.28 -7.34
CA MET A 6 -8.59 -0.67 -7.61
C MET A 6 -8.89 -1.55 -8.84
N GLU A 7 -10.14 -2.02 -8.97
CA GLU A 7 -10.64 -2.78 -10.11
C GLU A 7 -10.57 -1.95 -11.40
N GLN A 8 -11.06 -0.70 -11.36
CA GLN A 8 -11.03 0.21 -12.51
C GLN A 8 -9.60 0.58 -12.91
N CYS A 9 -8.72 0.87 -11.94
CA CYS A 9 -7.32 1.15 -12.22
C CYS A 9 -6.64 -0.06 -12.88
N SER A 10 -6.89 -1.26 -12.36
CA SER A 10 -6.32 -2.49 -12.92
C SER A 10 -6.82 -2.75 -14.34
N LEU A 11 -8.11 -2.50 -14.61
CA LEU A 11 -8.67 -2.58 -15.96
C LEU A 11 -7.99 -1.59 -16.91
N ASN A 12 -7.78 -0.34 -16.47
CA ASN A 12 -7.10 0.69 -17.25
C ASN A 12 -5.64 0.29 -17.56
N CYS A 13 -4.95 -0.36 -16.63
CA CYS A 13 -3.61 -0.90 -16.85
C CYS A 13 -3.60 -2.08 -17.83
N MET A 14 -4.57 -2.99 -17.75
CA MET A 14 -4.69 -4.10 -18.71
C MET A 14 -4.96 -3.61 -20.13
N ASN A 15 -5.71 -2.52 -20.29
CA ASN A 15 -5.97 -1.91 -21.60
C ASN A 15 -4.71 -1.33 -22.29
N LYS A 16 -3.61 -1.13 -21.55
CA LYS A 16 -2.31 -0.69 -22.11
C LYS A 16 -1.48 -1.85 -22.68
N GLY A 17 -1.96 -3.10 -22.58
CA GLY A 17 -1.30 -4.30 -23.08
C GLY A 17 -0.65 -5.14 -21.98
N LEU A 18 -0.66 -6.47 -22.16
CA LEU A 18 -0.34 -7.46 -21.12
C LEU A 18 1.09 -7.31 -20.55
N GLU A 19 2.07 -7.01 -21.41
CA GLU A 19 3.47 -6.85 -21.01
C GLU A 19 3.69 -5.65 -20.05
N SER A 20 2.85 -4.61 -20.17
CA SER A 20 2.94 -3.40 -19.35
C SER A 20 1.96 -3.37 -18.17
N ALA A 21 1.00 -4.31 -18.14
CA ALA A 21 -0.09 -4.32 -17.19
C ALA A 21 0.40 -4.48 -15.74
N LEU A 22 1.28 -5.44 -15.49
CA LEU A 22 1.76 -5.71 -14.13
C LEU A 22 2.60 -4.54 -13.55
N PRO A 23 3.60 -3.98 -14.26
CA PRO A 23 4.29 -2.77 -13.81
C PRO A 23 3.33 -1.59 -13.57
N CYS A 24 2.33 -1.42 -14.44
CA CYS A 24 1.33 -0.37 -14.29
C CYS A 24 0.51 -0.54 -13.00
N VAL A 25 0.00 -1.74 -12.73
CA VAL A 25 -0.79 -2.04 -11.52
C VAL A 25 0.02 -1.79 -10.25
N ILE A 26 1.26 -2.30 -10.22
CA ILE A 26 2.14 -2.13 -9.05
C ILE A 26 2.43 -0.65 -8.78
N LYS A 27 2.64 0.13 -9.84
CA LYS A 27 3.00 1.55 -9.73
C LYS A 27 1.81 2.44 -9.39
N HIS A 28 0.63 2.17 -9.95
CA HIS A 28 -0.48 3.13 -9.93
C HIS A 28 -1.68 2.68 -9.09
N CYS A 29 -1.96 1.38 -9.00
CA CYS A 29 -3.24 0.92 -8.43
C CYS A 29 -3.17 0.58 -6.95
N ASN A 30 -1.97 0.33 -6.41
CA ASN A 30 -1.77 -0.06 -5.01
C ASN A 30 -2.23 1.02 -4.02
N VAL A 31 -2.26 2.30 -4.41
CA VAL A 31 -2.78 3.38 -3.54
C VAL A 31 -4.24 3.18 -3.15
N HIS A 32 -5.07 2.62 -4.04
CA HIS A 32 -6.48 2.34 -3.77
C HIS A 32 -6.71 1.21 -2.76
N CYS A 33 -5.66 0.43 -2.45
CA CYS A 33 -5.69 -0.49 -1.32
C CYS A 33 -5.81 0.28 0.01
N PHE A 34 -5.28 1.50 0.09
CA PHE A 34 -5.09 2.25 1.33
C PHE A 34 -5.91 3.55 1.43
N ASP A 35 -6.45 4.07 0.33
CA ASP A 35 -7.22 5.31 0.29
C ASP A 35 -8.66 5.18 0.84
N GLY A 36 -9.02 3.99 1.33
CA GLY A 36 -10.34 3.67 1.88
C GLY A 36 -11.27 2.93 0.92
N ASP A 37 -10.90 2.76 -0.35
CA ASP A 37 -11.72 2.05 -1.35
C ASP A 37 -11.82 0.55 -1.09
N CYS A 38 -10.75 -0.07 -0.57
CA CYS A 38 -10.64 -1.52 -0.40
C CYS A 38 -10.19 -1.94 1.02
N PRO A 39 -11.08 -1.94 2.04
CA PRO A 39 -10.71 -2.25 3.43
C PRO A 39 -10.11 -3.66 3.62
N GLN A 40 -10.53 -4.62 2.79
CA GLN A 40 -10.02 -5.99 2.81
C GLN A 40 -8.53 -6.03 2.42
N CYS A 41 -8.15 -5.29 1.37
CA CYS A 41 -6.77 -5.18 0.93
C CYS A 41 -5.91 -4.51 2.01
N ALA A 42 -6.35 -3.37 2.56
CA ALA A 42 -5.65 -2.69 3.65
C ALA A 42 -5.43 -3.60 4.86
N SER A 43 -6.44 -4.39 5.22
CA SER A 43 -6.38 -5.33 6.35
C SER A 43 -5.34 -6.44 6.11
N MET A 44 -5.30 -7.01 4.92
CA MET A 44 -4.28 -8.01 4.56
C MET A 44 -2.86 -7.41 4.58
N ALA A 45 -2.66 -6.27 3.93
CA ALA A 45 -1.37 -5.58 3.92
C ALA A 45 -0.90 -5.23 5.34
N LYS A 46 -1.82 -4.78 6.20
CA LYS A 46 -1.56 -4.50 7.61
C LYS A 46 -1.08 -5.74 8.37
N ARG A 47 -1.73 -6.89 8.18
CA ARG A 47 -1.32 -8.14 8.84
C ARG A 47 0.08 -8.58 8.44
N ILE A 48 0.39 -8.56 7.13
CA ILE A 48 1.71 -8.93 6.61
C ILE A 48 2.78 -7.96 7.15
N PHE A 49 2.52 -6.66 7.08
CA PHE A 49 3.44 -5.65 7.60
C PHE A 49 3.71 -5.84 9.09
N LEU A 50 2.66 -6.02 9.90
CA LEU A 50 2.80 -6.17 11.35
C LEU A 50 3.59 -7.41 11.73
N HIS A 51 3.43 -8.51 10.98
CA HIS A 51 4.20 -9.72 11.19
C HIS A 51 5.69 -9.47 10.94
N ILE A 52 6.06 -9.00 9.74
CA ILE A 52 7.44 -8.69 9.37
C ILE A 52 8.05 -7.65 10.32
N CYS A 53 7.29 -6.60 10.65
CA CYS A 53 7.75 -5.52 11.50
C CYS A 53 8.14 -5.99 12.89
N ARG A 54 7.36 -6.91 13.47
CA ARG A 54 7.62 -7.46 14.82
C ARG A 54 8.76 -8.47 14.80
N GLU A 55 8.82 -9.33 13.79
CA GLU A 55 9.89 -10.33 13.68
C GLU A 55 11.28 -9.71 13.51
N ASN A 56 11.36 -8.55 12.85
CA ASN A 56 12.62 -7.89 12.53
C ASN A 56 12.89 -6.66 13.40
N ASP A 57 12.06 -6.41 14.42
CA ASP A 57 12.10 -5.23 15.28
C ASP A 57 12.29 -3.90 14.49
N VAL A 58 11.53 -3.78 13.40
CA VAL A 58 11.70 -2.71 12.40
C VAL A 58 11.74 -1.30 12.98
N PRO A 59 10.93 -0.92 14.00
CA PRO A 59 11.00 0.41 14.59
C PRO A 59 12.38 0.81 15.12
N HIS A 60 13.17 -0.16 15.59
CA HIS A 60 14.50 0.09 16.18
C HIS A 60 15.66 -0.07 15.19
N LEU A 61 15.38 -0.40 13.91
CA LEU A 61 16.42 -0.46 12.89
C LEU A 61 17.08 0.93 12.70
N PRO A 62 18.41 1.00 12.45
CA PRO A 62 19.14 2.27 12.35
C PRO A 62 18.60 3.25 11.30
N MET A 63 18.02 2.75 10.21
CA MET A 63 17.45 3.60 9.14
C MET A 63 16.00 4.01 9.40
N VAL A 64 15.35 3.45 10.43
CA VAL A 64 13.94 3.69 10.74
C VAL A 64 13.80 4.57 11.97
N MET A 65 14.47 4.22 13.07
CA MET A 65 14.49 4.94 14.36
C MET A 65 13.13 5.54 14.75
N PHE A 66 12.09 4.71 14.76
CA PHE A 66 10.73 5.12 15.02
C PHE A 66 10.36 4.89 16.48
N ASN A 67 10.12 5.97 17.23
CA ASN A 67 9.61 5.89 18.59
C ASN A 67 8.10 5.58 18.58
N GLY A 68 7.75 4.30 18.61
CA GLY A 68 6.36 3.82 18.62
C GLY A 68 6.23 2.33 18.28
N THR A 69 4.99 1.88 18.12
CA THR A 69 4.70 0.48 17.80
C THR A 69 4.71 0.21 16.29
N CYS A 70 4.84 -1.05 15.89
CA CYS A 70 4.66 -1.48 14.49
C CYS A 70 3.31 -1.03 13.88
N LEU A 71 2.27 -0.94 14.71
CA LEU A 71 0.97 -0.42 14.28
C LEU A 71 1.05 1.07 13.96
N GLY A 72 1.65 1.87 14.85
CA GLY A 72 1.87 3.29 14.59
C GLY A 72 2.80 3.54 13.39
N LEU A 73 3.80 2.68 13.19
CA LEU A 73 4.68 2.74 12.03
C LEU A 73 3.91 2.47 10.73
N PHE A 74 3.07 1.43 10.71
CA PHE A 74 2.21 1.13 9.56
C PHE A 74 1.32 2.33 9.20
N ASP A 75 0.60 2.87 10.18
CA ASP A 75 -0.32 3.99 9.95
C ASP A 75 0.43 5.23 9.42
N LYS A 76 1.66 5.48 9.92
CA LYS A 76 2.53 6.56 9.44
C LYS A 76 3.01 6.33 8.01
N VAL A 77 3.46 5.12 7.68
CA VAL A 77 3.96 4.77 6.33
C VAL A 77 2.83 4.82 5.32
N VAL A 78 1.66 4.26 5.64
CA VAL A 78 0.49 4.27 4.76
C VAL A 78 0.03 5.70 4.48
N ARG A 79 -0.05 6.57 5.50
CA ARG A 79 -0.41 7.97 5.30
C ARG A 79 0.56 8.66 4.33
N LYS A 80 1.87 8.51 4.55
CA LYS A 80 2.91 9.05 3.65
C LYS A 80 2.78 8.49 2.23
N TYR A 81 2.50 7.20 2.09
CA TYR A 81 2.32 6.55 0.79
C TYR A 81 1.12 7.13 0.05
N ILE A 82 -0.03 7.29 0.70
CA ILE A 82 -1.21 7.92 0.11
C ILE A 82 -0.90 9.37 -0.30
N ASP A 83 -0.28 10.15 0.58
CA ASP A 83 0.03 11.56 0.30
C ASP A 83 1.02 11.72 -0.86
N ALA A 84 2.01 10.83 -0.99
CA ALA A 84 2.94 10.82 -2.12
C ALA A 84 2.27 10.47 -3.45
N ASN A 85 1.17 9.70 -3.43
CA ASN A 85 0.45 9.29 -4.64
C ASN A 85 -0.68 10.27 -5.02
N LYS A 86 -1.19 11.07 -4.07
CA LYS A 86 -2.16 12.16 -4.38
C LYS A 86 -1.56 13.29 -5.23
N ASN A 87 -0.25 13.47 -5.21
CA ASN A 87 0.45 14.53 -5.96
C ASN A 87 0.91 14.08 -7.36
N ASN A 88 0.58 12.85 -7.77
CA ASN A 88 0.98 12.25 -9.05
C ASN A 88 -0.20 11.92 -9.97
N ASP A 89 -1.43 12.30 -9.59
CA ASP A 89 -2.64 12.23 -10.41
C ASP A 89 -2.96 13.59 -11.05
#